data_AF-A0A8T4XJ43-F1
#
_entry.id   AF-A0A8T4XJ43-F1
#
_cell.length_a   1.000
_cell.length_b   1.000
_cell.length_c   1.000
_cell.angle_alpha   90.00
_cell.angle_beta   90.00
_cell.angle_gamma   90.00
#
_symmetry.space_group_name_H-M   'P 1'
#
loop_
_entity.id
_entity.type
_entity.pdbx_description
1 polymer ?
#
loop_
_entity_poly.entity_id
_entity_poly.type
_entity_poly.pdbx_seq_one_letter_code
_entity_poly.pdbx_strand_id
1 'polypeptide(L)'
;MQQPHELVVLLLKGVIFRHTEYRSLEEYLTEKYRFRRVEEKEHVVSEDRQIIPADHKRIVFDEESKSPVVLEETEEKISTLKIYEGEYLDARIFVYVMGDVVQREDVVAEAGGGEQYPVYTSEYQLIKLVSSSGYALQQLIERLTIDLGLDIRSKEWVFHRSREG
;
A
#
# COMPACT_ATOMS: atom_id res chain seq x y z
N MET A 1 -8.16 40.69 -2.02
CA MET A 1 -6.86 39.99 -1.98
C MET A 1 -7.17 38.51 -2.03
N GLN A 2 -6.97 37.84 -3.17
CA GLN A 2 -7.03 36.37 -3.21
C GLN A 2 -5.74 35.84 -2.58
N GLN A 3 -5.88 34.99 -1.55
CA GLN A 3 -4.73 34.28 -1.00
C GLN A 3 -4.23 33.30 -2.07
N PRO A 4 -2.91 33.20 -2.29
CA PRO A 4 -2.37 32.20 -3.22
C PRO A 4 -2.79 30.81 -2.74
N HIS A 5 -3.43 30.04 -3.62
CA HIS A 5 -3.72 28.63 -3.36
C HIS A 5 -2.42 27.85 -3.52
N GLU A 6 -1.89 27.38 -2.40
CA GLU A 6 -0.75 26.46 -2.36
C GLU A 6 -1.27 25.03 -2.38
N LEU A 7 -0.80 24.26 -3.37
CA LEU A 7 -1.07 22.85 -3.51
C LEU A 7 0.17 22.09 -3.06
N VAL A 8 -0.02 21.24 -2.07
CA VAL A 8 1.04 20.43 -1.47
C VAL A 8 0.96 19.03 -2.06
N VAL A 9 2.10 18.52 -2.49
CA VAL A 9 2.27 17.18 -3.04
C VAL A 9 3.27 16.41 -2.19
N LEU A 10 2.90 15.19 -1.83
CA LEU A 10 3.78 14.23 -1.18
C LEU A 10 3.93 13.01 -2.09
N LEU A 11 5.15 12.72 -2.51
CA LEU A 11 5.50 11.53 -3.29
C LEU A 11 6.12 10.49 -2.36
N LEU A 12 5.59 9.27 -2.40
CA LEU A 12 6.08 8.10 -1.69
C LEU A 12 6.56 7.07 -2.72
N LYS A 13 7.85 6.75 -2.71
CA LYS A 13 8.45 5.79 -3.65
C LYS A 13 8.78 4.50 -2.92
N GLY A 14 8.43 3.36 -3.50
CA GLY A 14 8.66 2.04 -2.92
C GLY A 14 7.94 1.89 -1.59
N VAL A 15 6.60 1.88 -1.62
CA VAL A 15 5.77 1.65 -0.43
C VAL A 15 5.44 0.18 -0.33
N ILE A 16 5.65 -0.44 0.81
CA ILE A 16 5.27 -1.83 1.09
C ILE A 16 4.14 -1.81 2.10
N PHE A 17 3.02 -2.39 1.70
CA PHE A 17 1.86 -2.64 2.53
C PHE A 17 1.79 -4.13 2.82
N ARG A 18 1.63 -4.51 4.09
CA ARG A 18 1.47 -5.90 4.49
C ARG A 18 0.37 -6.01 5.53
N HIS A 19 -0.65 -6.82 5.27
CA HIS A 19 -1.80 -6.93 6.16
C HIS A 19 -2.48 -8.31 6.02
N THR A 20 -3.13 -8.77 7.08
CA THR A 20 -3.85 -10.07 7.09
C THR A 20 -5.30 -9.95 6.62
N GLU A 21 -5.95 -8.82 6.91
CA GLU A 21 -7.35 -8.58 6.55
C GLU A 21 -7.57 -7.88 5.20
N TYR A 22 -6.74 -6.89 4.87
CA TYR A 22 -6.88 -6.06 3.67
C TYR A 22 -5.85 -6.47 2.63
N ARG A 23 -6.25 -6.58 1.37
CA ARG A 23 -5.37 -6.99 0.26
C ARG A 23 -4.47 -5.87 -0.23
N SER A 24 -4.93 -4.63 -0.07
CA SER A 24 -4.25 -3.44 -0.59
C SER A 24 -4.45 -2.21 0.29
N LEU A 25 -3.57 -1.22 0.15
CA LEU A 25 -3.72 0.08 0.77
C LEU A 25 -4.98 0.80 0.28
N GLU A 26 -5.34 0.64 -0.99
CA GLU A 26 -6.54 1.22 -1.58
C GLU A 26 -7.81 0.73 -0.90
N GLU A 27 -7.90 -0.58 -0.67
CA GLU A 27 -9.01 -1.20 0.05
C GLU A 27 -9.12 -0.62 1.46
N TYR A 28 -8.00 -0.53 2.18
CA TYR A 28 -7.97 0.07 3.51
C TYR A 28 -8.42 1.54 3.49
N LEU A 29 -7.98 2.34 2.52
CA LEU A 29 -8.38 3.74 2.38
C LEU A 29 -9.88 3.88 2.10
N THR A 30 -10.43 3.02 1.23
CA THR A 30 -11.86 3.02 0.91
C THR A 30 -12.72 2.55 2.08
N GLU A 31 -12.30 1.53 2.81
CA GLU A 31 -13.09 1.01 3.92
C GLU A 31 -12.98 1.87 5.18
N LYS A 32 -11.75 2.21 5.59
CA LYS A 32 -11.49 2.91 6.85
C LYS A 32 -11.75 4.40 6.75
N TYR A 33 -11.31 5.02 5.65
CA TYR A 33 -11.36 6.47 5.46
C TYR A 33 -12.40 6.91 4.43
N ARG A 34 -13.15 5.98 3.84
CA ARG A 34 -14.22 6.27 2.86
C ARG A 34 -13.71 7.02 1.63
N PHE A 35 -12.44 6.82 1.27
CA PHE A 35 -11.89 7.33 0.02
C PHE A 35 -12.63 6.67 -1.16
N ARG A 36 -13.09 7.49 -2.10
CA ARG A 36 -13.82 7.05 -3.28
C ARG A 36 -12.88 6.98 -4.47
N ARG A 37 -12.98 5.92 -5.25
CA ARG A 37 -12.24 5.80 -6.52
C ARG A 37 -12.84 6.75 -7.56
N VAL A 38 -12.01 7.62 -8.12
CA VAL A 38 -12.38 8.63 -9.12
C VAL A 38 -11.96 8.21 -10.53
N GLU A 39 -10.79 7.57 -10.65
CA GLU A 39 -10.27 7.06 -11.92
C GLU A 39 -9.52 5.75 -11.69
N GLU A 40 -9.58 4.86 -12.67
CA GLU A 40 -8.86 3.59 -12.69
C GLU A 40 -8.48 3.23 -14.12
N LYS A 41 -7.19 2.97 -14.31
CA LYS A 41 -6.62 2.37 -15.52
C LYS A 41 -5.60 1.34 -15.07
N GLU A 42 -5.81 0.09 -15.48
CA GLU A 42 -4.93 -1.02 -15.11
C GLU A 42 -4.54 -1.83 -16.34
N HIS A 43 -3.33 -2.37 -16.29
CA HIS A 43 -2.83 -3.33 -17.25
C HIS A 43 -2.01 -4.38 -16.51
N VAL A 44 -2.45 -5.63 -16.55
CA VAL A 44 -1.71 -6.76 -16.00
C VAL A 44 -0.44 -6.94 -16.83
N VAL A 45 0.72 -6.89 -16.16
CA VAL A 45 2.05 -6.95 -16.81
C VAL A 45 2.60 -8.38 -16.75
N SER A 46 2.28 -9.12 -15.70
CA SER A 46 2.56 -10.56 -15.61
C SER A 46 1.53 -11.25 -14.73
N GLU A 47 0.97 -12.35 -15.22
CA GLU A 47 -0.02 -13.18 -14.53
C GLU A 47 0.58 -14.00 -13.38
N ASP A 48 -0.33 -14.42 -12.49
CA ASP A 48 -0.15 -15.26 -11.31
C ASP A 48 0.98 -16.28 -11.44
N ARG A 49 2.04 -16.08 -10.66
CA ARG A 49 3.01 -17.12 -10.37
C ARG A 49 2.61 -17.80 -9.08
N GLN A 50 2.03 -18.99 -9.16
CA GLN A 50 2.00 -19.90 -8.03
C GLN A 50 3.43 -20.37 -7.76
N ILE A 51 4.02 -19.83 -6.72
CA ILE A 51 5.31 -20.25 -6.20
C ILE A 51 4.97 -21.22 -5.07
N ILE A 52 4.95 -22.52 -5.38
CA ILE A 52 4.93 -23.54 -4.32
C ILE A 52 6.28 -23.42 -3.61
N PRO A 53 6.33 -23.05 -2.31
CA PRO A 53 7.59 -22.94 -1.59
C PRO A 53 8.31 -24.28 -1.68
N ALA A 54 9.48 -24.29 -2.31
CA ALA A 54 10.23 -25.51 -2.56
C ALA A 54 10.50 -26.18 -1.21
N ASP A 55 9.77 -27.27 -0.97
CA ASP A 55 9.86 -28.23 0.14
C ASP A 55 11.09 -27.93 1.01
N HIS A 56 10.92 -27.06 2.00
CA HIS A 56 11.98 -26.71 2.93
C HIS A 56 12.23 -27.94 3.82
N LYS A 57 12.87 -28.98 3.27
CA LYS A 57 13.73 -29.91 4.00
C LYS A 57 14.97 -29.16 4.47
N ARG A 58 14.77 -28.00 5.12
CA ARG A 58 15.78 -27.41 5.99
C ARG A 58 15.73 -28.25 7.25
N ILE A 59 16.91 -28.68 7.68
CA ILE A 59 17.12 -29.24 9.00
C ILE A 59 16.67 -28.15 9.98
N VAL A 60 15.43 -28.25 10.46
CA VAL A 60 14.86 -27.29 11.39
C VAL A 60 15.47 -27.59 12.75
N PHE A 61 16.30 -26.68 13.26
CA PHE A 61 16.74 -26.76 14.66
C PHE A 61 15.50 -26.61 15.55
N ASP A 62 15.45 -27.29 16.70
CA ASP A 62 14.25 -27.33 17.58
C ASP A 62 13.67 -25.93 17.92
N GLU A 63 14.50 -24.88 17.86
CA GLU A 63 14.09 -23.48 18.05
C GLU A 63 13.31 -22.87 16.88
N GLU A 64 13.56 -23.29 15.63
CA GLU A 64 12.85 -22.82 14.42
C GLU A 64 11.58 -23.64 14.13
N SER A 65 11.36 -24.74 14.85
CA SER A 65 10.18 -25.62 14.69
C SER A 65 8.85 -24.96 15.04
N LYS A 66 8.89 -23.77 15.63
CA LYS A 66 7.73 -22.96 16.02
C LYS A 66 7.43 -21.80 15.06
N SER A 67 8.27 -21.59 14.05
CA SER A 67 8.09 -20.49 13.11
C SER A 67 6.95 -20.77 12.12
N PRO A 68 6.15 -19.76 11.74
CA PRO A 68 5.11 -19.92 10.74
C PRO A 68 5.70 -20.40 9.41
N VAL A 69 4.98 -21.28 8.72
CA VAL A 69 5.40 -21.85 7.43
C VAL A 69 4.49 -21.32 6.33
N VAL A 70 5.07 -20.78 5.26
CA VAL A 70 4.33 -20.40 4.05
C VAL A 70 4.02 -21.68 3.28
N LEU A 71 2.75 -21.91 2.97
CA LEU A 71 2.25 -23.09 2.27
C LEU A 71 2.04 -22.82 0.78
N GLU A 72 1.52 -21.65 0.45
CA GLU A 72 1.22 -21.21 -0.91
C GLU A 72 1.60 -19.75 -1.05
N GLU A 73 2.20 -19.38 -2.17
CA GLU A 73 2.52 -18.00 -2.53
C GLU A 73 2.00 -17.75 -3.95
N THR A 74 1.20 -16.69 -4.11
CA THR A 74 0.76 -16.20 -5.43
C THR A 74 1.26 -14.79 -5.61
N GLU A 75 1.92 -14.50 -6.74
CA GLU A 75 2.41 -13.16 -7.09
C GLU A 75 1.80 -12.68 -8.42
N GLU A 76 1.25 -11.47 -8.42
CA GLU A 76 0.78 -10.75 -9.61
C GLU A 76 1.49 -9.39 -9.73
N LYS A 77 1.78 -8.96 -10.96
CA LYS A 77 2.32 -7.62 -11.23
C LYS A 77 1.41 -6.83 -12.17
N ILE A 78 0.96 -5.67 -11.69
CA ILE A 78 0.00 -4.81 -12.38
C ILE A 78 0.63 -3.43 -12.59
N SER A 79 0.57 -2.90 -13.81
CA SER A 79 0.85 -1.49 -14.09
C SER A 79 -0.45 -0.70 -13.95
N THR A 80 -0.46 0.28 -13.05
CA THR A 80 -1.69 0.96 -12.64
C THR A 80 -1.57 2.49 -12.64
N LEU A 81 -2.70 3.13 -12.92
CA LEU A 81 -3.00 4.52 -12.58
C LEU A 81 -4.39 4.54 -11.94
N LYS A 82 -4.43 4.64 -10.60
CA LYS A 82 -5.66 4.82 -9.84
C LYS A 82 -5.66 6.14 -9.13
N ILE A 83 -6.83 6.78 -9.07
CA ILE A 83 -7.03 8.02 -8.34
C ILE A 83 -8.15 7.79 -7.34
N TYR A 84 -7.86 8.07 -6.08
CA TYR A 84 -8.80 8.06 -4.98
C TYR A 84 -8.94 9.46 -4.41
N GLU A 85 -10.14 9.79 -3.98
CA GLU A 85 -10.47 11.07 -3.36
C GLU A 85 -11.16 10.83 -2.02
N GLY A 86 -10.67 11.48 -0.98
CA GLY A 86 -11.29 11.47 0.33
C GLY A 86 -11.05 12.77 1.09
N GLU A 87 -11.60 12.83 2.29
CA GLU A 87 -11.41 13.94 3.22
C GLU A 87 -10.71 13.44 4.47
N TYR A 88 -9.75 14.20 4.97
CA TYR A 88 -9.06 13.91 6.21
C TYR A 88 -8.65 15.22 6.88
N LEU A 89 -8.99 15.37 8.17
CA LEU A 89 -8.77 16.62 8.93
C LEU A 89 -9.28 17.86 8.18
N ASP A 90 -10.52 17.77 7.67
CA ASP A 90 -11.22 18.81 6.89
C ASP A 90 -10.50 19.26 5.61
N ALA A 91 -9.52 18.47 5.14
CA ALA A 91 -8.82 18.70 3.89
C ALA A 91 -9.17 17.62 2.87
N ARG A 92 -9.50 18.04 1.65
CA ARG A 92 -9.64 17.14 0.51
C ARG A 92 -8.26 16.60 0.12
N ILE A 93 -8.15 15.29 -0.02
CA ILE A 93 -6.92 14.59 -0.39
C ILE A 93 -7.19 13.72 -1.62
N PHE A 94 -6.31 13.85 -2.61
CA PHE A 94 -6.25 12.91 -3.73
C PHE A 94 -5.05 11.99 -3.54
N VAL A 95 -5.28 10.68 -3.67
CA VAL A 95 -4.25 9.65 -3.63
C VAL A 95 -4.16 9.01 -5.01
N TYR A 96 -2.98 9.11 -5.61
CA TYR A 96 -2.67 8.53 -6.90
C TYR A 96 -1.76 7.32 -6.68
N VAL A 97 -2.17 6.16 -7.16
CA VAL A 97 -1.33 4.97 -7.25
C VAL A 97 -0.84 4.85 -8.69
N MET A 98 0.47 4.90 -8.90
CA MET A 98 1.07 5.05 -10.23
C MET A 98 2.24 4.10 -10.44
N GLY A 99 2.33 3.53 -11.65
CA GLY A 99 3.40 2.64 -12.05
C GLY A 99 3.09 1.20 -11.67
N ASP A 100 4.13 0.41 -11.43
CA ASP A 100 3.97 -1.00 -11.10
C ASP A 100 3.54 -1.20 -9.63
N VAL A 101 2.60 -2.12 -9.44
CA VAL A 101 2.22 -2.70 -8.15
C VAL A 101 2.44 -4.20 -8.23
N VAL A 102 3.22 -4.73 -7.29
CA VAL A 102 3.37 -6.17 -7.11
C VAL A 102 2.48 -6.59 -5.95
N GLN A 103 1.56 -7.50 -6.18
CA GLN A 103 0.67 -8.05 -5.17
C GLN A 103 1.08 -9.49 -4.89
N ARG A 104 1.15 -9.85 -3.60
CA ARG A 104 1.41 -11.20 -3.13
C ARG A 104 0.36 -11.63 -2.11
N GLU A 105 -0.07 -12.87 -2.22
CA GLU A 105 -0.88 -13.55 -1.22
C GLU A 105 -0.12 -14.79 -0.74
N ASP A 106 0.23 -14.78 0.56
CA ASP A 106 0.89 -15.90 1.22
C ASP A 106 -0.11 -16.60 2.13
N VAL A 107 -0.33 -17.90 1.97
CA VAL A 107 -1.08 -18.71 2.94
C VAL A 107 -0.10 -19.23 3.98
N VAL A 108 -0.24 -18.76 5.22
CA VAL A 108 0.65 -19.12 6.33
C VAL A 108 -0.06 -20.06 7.28
N ALA A 109 0.63 -21.11 7.73
CA ALA A 109 0.17 -22.00 8.80
C ALA A 109 1.03 -21.84 10.06
N GLU A 110 0.36 -21.83 11.21
CA GLU A 110 1.06 -21.96 12.49
C GLU A 110 1.76 -23.33 12.61
N ALA A 111 2.95 -23.33 13.22
CA ALA A 111 3.70 -24.54 13.46
C ALA A 111 2.90 -25.53 14.33
N GLY A 112 2.70 -26.75 13.81
CA GLY A 112 1.92 -27.80 14.47
C GLY A 112 0.58 -28.13 13.81
N GLY A 113 0.28 -27.55 12.64
CA GLY A 113 -0.96 -27.84 11.90
C GLY A 113 -2.17 -27.06 12.42
N GLY A 114 -1.92 -25.85 12.95
CA GLY A 114 -2.93 -24.91 13.46
C GLY A 114 -3.71 -24.18 12.37
N GLU A 115 -4.28 -23.03 12.72
CA GLU A 115 -5.07 -22.20 11.79
C GLU A 115 -4.21 -21.69 10.63
N GLN A 116 -4.79 -21.69 9.43
CA GLN A 116 -4.22 -21.09 8.23
C GLN A 116 -4.79 -19.69 8.07
N TYR A 117 -3.94 -18.72 7.78
CA TYR A 117 -4.38 -17.36 7.52
C TYR A 117 -3.62 -16.74 6.34
N PRO A 118 -4.29 -15.93 5.52
CA PRO A 118 -3.64 -15.22 4.43
C PRO A 118 -2.84 -14.03 4.97
N VAL A 119 -1.73 -13.74 4.31
CA VAL A 119 -0.96 -12.51 4.48
C VAL A 119 -0.85 -11.86 3.11
N TYR A 120 -1.46 -10.70 2.98
CA TYR A 120 -1.43 -9.91 1.76
C TYR A 120 -0.28 -8.92 1.81
N THR A 121 0.49 -8.86 0.73
CA THR A 121 1.55 -7.87 0.54
C THR A 121 1.32 -7.12 -0.77
N SER A 122 1.34 -5.80 -0.73
CA SER A 122 1.33 -4.95 -1.93
C SER A 122 2.56 -4.03 -1.92
N GLU A 123 3.39 -4.14 -2.95
CA GLU A 123 4.55 -3.28 -3.17
C GLU A 123 4.26 -2.26 -4.27
N TYR A 124 4.18 -0.99 -3.91
CA TYR A 124 3.86 0.11 -4.81
C TYR A 124 5.14 0.82 -5.26
N GLN A 125 5.30 0.98 -6.58
CA GLN A 125 6.38 1.78 -7.13
C GLN A 125 6.27 3.25 -6.69
N LEU A 126 5.08 3.87 -6.85
CA LEU A 126 4.86 5.27 -6.56
C LEU A 126 3.43 5.54 -6.10
N ILE A 127 3.31 6.20 -4.95
CA ILE A 127 2.06 6.80 -4.46
C ILE A 127 2.27 8.32 -4.38
N LYS A 128 1.35 9.08 -4.94
CA LYS A 128 1.34 10.55 -4.85
C LYS A 128 0.10 11.00 -4.10
N LEU A 129 0.29 11.81 -3.05
CA LEU A 129 -0.79 12.45 -2.34
C LEU A 129 -0.80 13.94 -2.67
N VAL A 130 -1.99 14.50 -2.86
CA VAL A 130 -2.20 15.91 -3.20
C VAL A 130 -3.28 16.50 -2.31
N SER A 131 -2.98 17.64 -1.69
CA SER A 131 -3.95 18.40 -0.90
C SER A 131 -3.57 19.88 -0.84
N SER A 132 -4.52 20.72 -0.45
CA SER A 132 -4.24 22.09 0.00
C SER A 132 -3.62 22.15 1.40
N SER A 133 -3.64 21.04 2.15
CA SER A 133 -3.11 20.98 3.52
C SER A 133 -1.96 19.98 3.63
N GLY A 134 -0.72 20.48 3.70
CA GLY A 134 0.46 19.64 3.96
C GLY A 134 0.41 18.96 5.32
N TYR A 135 -0.20 19.61 6.31
CA TYR A 135 -0.42 19.03 7.64
C TYR A 135 -1.34 17.79 7.58
N ALA A 136 -2.44 17.87 6.83
CA ALA A 136 -3.35 16.74 6.66
C ALA A 136 -2.65 15.56 5.96
N LEU A 137 -1.84 15.84 4.93
CA LEU A 137 -1.03 14.80 4.26
C LEU A 137 -0.04 14.13 5.22
N GLN A 138 0.67 14.93 6.02
CA GLN A 138 1.63 14.42 6.99
C GLN A 138 0.95 13.53 8.03
N GLN A 139 -0.13 14.02 8.64
CA GLN A 139 -0.88 13.27 9.65
C GLN A 139 -1.49 11.99 9.09
N LEU A 140 -2.01 12.02 7.87
CA LEU A 140 -2.52 10.81 7.21
C LEU A 140 -1.40 9.78 7.04
N ILE A 141 -0.25 10.17 6.48
CA ILE A 141 0.86 9.22 6.28
C ILE A 141 1.44 8.70 7.58
N GLU A 142 1.58 9.55 8.61
CA GLU A 142 1.99 9.10 9.94
C GLU A 142 1.02 8.07 10.49
N ARG A 143 -0.30 8.34 10.37
CA ARG A 143 -1.33 7.43 10.84
C ARG A 143 -1.33 6.11 10.09
N LEU A 144 -1.24 6.14 8.76
CA LEU A 144 -1.13 4.93 7.94
C LEU A 144 0.14 4.13 8.28
N THR A 145 1.27 4.81 8.52
CA THR A 145 2.51 4.14 8.92
C THR A 145 2.37 3.42 10.27
N ILE A 146 1.69 4.04 11.24
CA ILE A 146 1.47 3.46 12.57
C ILE A 146 0.45 2.32 12.53
N ASP A 147 -0.70 2.55 11.88
CA ASP A 147 -1.81 1.60 11.90
C ASP A 147 -1.52 0.37 11.03
N LEU A 148 -0.75 0.53 9.94
CA LEU A 148 -0.51 -0.53 8.95
C LEU A 148 0.94 -1.02 8.90
N GLY A 149 1.85 -0.39 9.65
CA GLY A 149 3.27 -0.70 9.58
C GLY A 149 3.88 -0.47 8.19
N LEU A 150 3.40 0.54 7.44
CA LEU A 150 3.90 0.81 6.08
C LEU A 150 5.42 1.01 6.07
N ASP A 151 6.12 0.25 5.24
CA ASP A 151 7.52 0.55 4.91
C ASP A 151 7.56 1.48 3.69
N ILE A 152 8.28 2.59 3.81
CA ILE A 152 8.34 3.64 2.78
C ILE A 152 9.80 3.97 2.54
N ARG A 153 10.32 3.55 1.38
CA ARG A 153 11.74 3.74 1.05
C ARG A 153 12.13 5.20 0.91
N SER A 154 11.28 6.04 0.32
CA SER A 154 11.58 7.45 0.10
C SER A 154 10.32 8.32 0.12
N LYS A 155 10.43 9.50 0.75
CA LYS A 155 9.40 10.55 0.81
C LYS A 155 9.93 11.84 0.22
N GLU A 156 9.18 12.48 -0.67
CA GLU A 156 9.56 13.74 -1.33
C GLU A 156 8.38 14.72 -1.30
N TRP A 157 8.64 15.95 -0.84
CA TRP A 157 7.64 17.01 -0.74
C TRP A 157 7.82 18.02 -1.86
N VAL A 158 6.73 18.36 -2.53
CA VAL A 158 6.70 19.38 -3.59
C VAL A 158 5.58 20.38 -3.31
N PHE A 159 5.92 21.66 -3.34
CA PHE A 159 4.99 22.74 -3.04
C PHE A 159 4.75 23.56 -4.31
N HIS A 160 3.52 23.54 -4.80
CA HIS A 160 3.11 24.29 -5.98
C HIS A 160 2.27 25.49 -5.56
N ARG A 161 2.80 26.70 -5.77
CA ARG A 161 2.01 27.92 -5.64
C ARG A 161 1.31 28.18 -6.97
N SER A 162 0.00 28.01 -7.01
CA SER A 162 -0.76 28.46 -8.18
C SER A 162 -0.92 29.97 -8.12
N ARG A 163 -0.41 30.67 -9.13
CA ARG A 163 -0.80 32.05 -9.43
C ARG A 163 -1.97 31.96 -10.41
N GLU A 164 -3.18 31.78 -9.91
CA GLU A 164 -4.36 32.10 -10.70
C GLU A 164 -4.89 33.46 -10.23
N GLY A 165 -5.05 34.34 -11.22
CA GLY A 165 -5.70 35.65 -11.16
C GLY A 165 -6.66 35.77 -12.34
#